data_AF-A0A1F2SVM6-F1
#
_entry.id   AF-A0A1F2SVM6-F1
#
_cell.length_a   1.000
_cell.length_b   1.000
_cell.length_c   1.000
_cell.angle_alpha   90.00
_cell.angle_beta   90.00
_cell.angle_gamma   90.00
#
_symmetry.space_group_name_H-M   'P 1'
#
loop_
_entity.id
_entity.type
_entity.pdbx_description
1 polymer ?
#
loop_
_entity_poly.entity_id
_entity_poly.type
_entity_poly.pdbx_seq_one_letter_code
_entity_poly.pdbx_strand_id
1 'polypeptide(L)' 'MFALPTPDRWMVRPQRLTKTEIAAYVAEGFWKPVTMAQQLERFAASWPEREAVVDAASRWTWAEALEFVEQ' A
#
# COMPACT_ATOMS: atom_id res chain seq x y z
N MET A 1 31.74 -17.32 -20.14
CA MET A 1 31.81 -16.17 -19.21
C MET A 1 30.64 -15.25 -19.55
N PHE A 2 29.56 -15.27 -18.76
CA PHE A 2 28.40 -14.41 -19.01
C PHE A 2 28.61 -13.08 -18.28
N ALA A 3 28.72 -11.99 -19.03
CA ALA A 3 28.68 -10.65 -18.47
C ALA A 3 27.28 -10.39 -17.91
N LEU A 4 27.18 -9.98 -16.64
CA LEU A 4 25.91 -9.54 -16.07
C LEU A 4 25.44 -8.28 -16.82
N PRO A 5 24.15 -8.17 -17.17
CA PRO A 5 23.64 -6.99 -17.84
C PRO A 5 23.83 -5.75 -16.97
N THR A 6 24.23 -4.64 -17.61
CA THR A 6 24.33 -3.31 -17.00
C THR A 6 23.00 -2.95 -16.34
N PRO A 7 22.98 -2.49 -15.07
CA PRO A 7 21.72 -2.17 -14.42
C PRO A 7 20.97 -1.08 -15.16
N ASP A 8 19.84 -1.47 -15.73
CA ASP A 8 18.81 -0.58 -16.25
C ASP A 8 18.41 0.45 -15.16
N ARG A 9 18.12 1.67 -15.62
CA ARG A 9 17.76 2.88 -14.83
C ARG A 9 16.59 2.67 -13.86
N TRP A 10 15.83 1.59 -14.00
CA TRP A 10 14.58 1.27 -13.30
C TRP A 10 14.69 0.04 -12.40
N MET A 11 15.86 -0.60 -12.30
CA MET A 11 16.05 -1.66 -11.31
C MET A 11 16.12 -1.08 -9.90
N VAL A 12 15.01 -1.23 -9.17
CA VAL A 12 14.98 -1.06 -7.71
C VAL A 12 15.98 -2.06 -7.13
N ARG A 13 17.10 -1.56 -6.60
CA ARG A 13 18.04 -2.39 -5.86
C ARG A 13 17.35 -2.85 -4.58
N PRO A 14 17.48 -4.13 -4.18
CA PRO A 14 17.04 -4.55 -2.86
C PRO A 14 17.72 -3.68 -1.80
N GLN A 15 16.95 -2.82 -1.14
CA GLN A 15 17.46 -2.01 -0.05
C GLN A 15 17.05 -2.64 1.27
N ARG A 16 18.03 -2.89 2.12
CA ARG A 16 17.79 -3.25 3.52
C ARG A 16 17.89 -1.97 4.34
N LEU A 17 16.74 -1.42 4.71
CA LEU A 17 16.69 -0.26 5.58
C LEU A 17 17.00 -0.65 7.03
N THR A 18 17.79 0.17 7.69
CA THR A 18 18.07 0.10 9.12
C THR A 18 16.91 0.66 9.94
N LYS A 19 16.83 0.33 11.23
CA LYS A 19 15.82 0.90 12.14
C LYS A 19 15.89 2.43 12.21
N THR A 20 17.10 3.00 12.12
CA THR A 20 17.32 4.45 12.16
C THR A 20 16.76 5.13 10.91
N GLU A 21 17.00 4.56 9.72
CA GLU A 21 16.44 5.09 8.46
C GLU A 21 14.91 5.01 8.47
N ILE A 22 14.34 3.89 8.92
CA ILE A 22 12.89 3.74 9.07
C ILE A 22 12.33 4.82 10.00
N ALA A 23 12.97 5.05 11.16
CA ALA A 23 12.56 6.07 12.09
C ALA A 23 12.62 7.49 11.49
N ALA A 24 13.63 7.78 10.65
CA ALA A 24 13.73 9.04 9.94
C ALA A 24 12.56 9.26 8.98
N TYR A 25 12.21 8.26 8.15
CA TYR A 25 11.05 8.36 7.24
C TYR A 25 9.72 8.55 7.98
N VAL A 26 9.57 7.95 9.16
CA VAL A 26 8.38 8.15 10.00
C VAL A 26 8.37 9.56 10.60
N ALA A 27 9.51 10.05 11.12
CA ALA A 27 9.63 11.38 11.71
C ALA A 27 9.41 12.51 10.69
N GLU A 28 9.90 12.33 9.46
CA GLU A 28 9.70 13.24 8.33
C GLU A 28 8.27 13.16 7.77
N GLY A 29 7.47 12.19 8.24
CA GLY A 29 6.07 12.03 7.88
C GLY A 29 5.83 11.36 6.54
N PHE A 30 6.89 10.94 5.84
CA PHE A 30 6.81 10.13 4.62
C PHE A 30 6.10 8.82 4.89
N TRP A 31 6.41 8.17 6.01
CA TRP A 31 5.78 6.93 6.42
C TRP A 31 4.85 7.18 7.60
N LYS A 32 3.67 6.57 7.55
CA LYS A 32 2.73 6.55 8.66
C LYS A 32 2.74 5.16 9.29
N PRO A 33 2.72 5.04 10.63
CA PRO A 33 2.69 3.76 11.32
C PRO A 33 1.26 3.17 11.29
N VAL A 34 0.66 3.12 10.11
CA VAL A 34 -0.67 2.55 9.86
C VAL A 34 -0.55 1.52 8.75
N THR A 35 -1.21 0.39 8.91
CA THR A 35 -1.25 -0.64 7.88
C THR A 35 -2.25 -0.26 6.79
N MET A 36 -2.17 -0.93 5.64
CA MET A 36 -3.16 -0.74 4.58
C MET A 36 -4.55 -1.22 5.01
N ALA A 37 -4.62 -2.33 5.78
CA ALA A 37 -5.87 -2.83 6.34
C ALA A 37 -6.54 -1.80 7.27
N GLN A 38 -5.76 -1.17 8.16
CA GLN A 38 -6.28 -0.12 9.04
C GLN A 38 -6.81 1.10 8.27
N GLN A 39 -6.23 1.41 7.11
CA GLN A 39 -6.75 2.49 6.25
C GLN A 39 -8.08 2.07 5.60
N LEU A 40 -8.19 0.82 5.15
CA LEU A 40 -9.43 0.27 4.60
C LEU A 40 -10.55 0.29 5.64
N GLU A 41 -10.28 -0.21 6.86
CA GLU A 41 -11.20 -0.15 8.01
C GLU A 41 -11.68 1.28 8.29
N ARG A 42 -10.74 2.24 8.28
CA ARG A 42 -11.05 3.66 8.52
C ARG A 42 -11.96 4.24 7.44
N PHE A 43 -11.74 3.90 6.17
CA PHE A 43 -12.57 4.38 5.07
C PHE A 43 -13.96 3.74 5.08
N ALA A 44 -14.05 2.44 5.34
CA ALA A 44 -15.32 1.74 5.52
C ALA A 44 -16.14 2.34 6.68
N ALA A 45 -15.51 2.66 7.81
CA ALA A 45 -16.19 3.30 8.92
C ALA A 45 -16.63 4.75 8.62
N SER A 46 -15.85 5.50 7.85
CA SER A 46 -16.12 6.92 7.58
C SER A 46 -17.13 7.14 6.46
N TRP A 47 -17.11 6.28 5.43
CA TRP A 47 -17.90 6.41 4.20
C TRP A 47 -18.39 5.06 3.69
N PRO A 48 -19.18 4.31 4.48
CA PRO A 48 -19.52 2.92 4.18
C PRO A 48 -20.20 2.74 2.83
N GLU A 49 -21.03 3.69 2.41
CA GLU A 49 -21.83 3.61 1.18
C GLU A 49 -21.15 4.25 -0.05
N ARG A 50 -19.97 4.86 0.10
CA ARG A 50 -19.26 5.47 -1.04
C ARG A 50 -18.54 4.41 -1.85
N GLU A 51 -18.51 4.59 -3.17
CA GLU A 51 -17.74 3.75 -4.08
C GLU A 51 -16.25 3.80 -3.73
N ALA A 52 -15.66 2.61 -3.55
CA ALA A 52 -14.25 2.38 -3.28
C ALA A 52 -13.53 1.81 -4.51
N VAL A 53 -14.20 0.89 -5.21
CA VAL A 53 -13.68 0.20 -6.40
C VAL A 53 -14.74 0.25 -7.49
N VAL A 54 -14.31 0.65 -8.69
CA VAL A 54 -15.12 0.63 -9.90
C VAL A 54 -14.32 -0.08 -10.98
N ASP A 55 -14.83 -1.23 -11.43
CA ASP A 55 -14.32 -2.00 -12.55
C ASP A 55 -15.44 -2.20 -13.59
N ALA A 56 -15.12 -2.78 -14.75
CA ALA A 56 -16.07 -3.02 -15.83
C ALA A 56 -17.23 -3.95 -15.42
N ALA A 57 -17.00 -4.87 -14.49
CA ALA A 57 -17.98 -5.88 -14.07
C ALA A 57 -18.63 -5.59 -12.72
N SER A 58 -17.99 -4.80 -11.86
CA SER A 58 -18.42 -4.62 -10.49
C SER A 58 -18.14 -3.23 -9.96
N ARG A 59 -18.94 -2.84 -8.97
CA ARG A 59 -18.75 -1.65 -8.16
C ARG A 59 -18.87 -2.08 -6.73
N TRP A 60 -17.90 -1.71 -5.90
CA TRP A 60 -17.93 -1.99 -4.46
C TRP A 60 -17.87 -0.70 -3.69
N THR A 61 -18.70 -0.62 -2.67
CA THR A 61 -18.61 0.38 -1.61
C THR A 61 -17.43 0.09 -0.68
N TRP A 62 -17.05 1.06 0.16
CA TRP A 62 -16.00 0.82 1.15
C TRP A 62 -16.35 -0.29 2.15
N ALA A 63 -17.63 -0.44 2.50
CA ALA A 63 -18.08 -1.54 3.37
C ALA A 63 -17.90 -2.92 2.70
N GLU A 64 -18.34 -3.06 1.45
CA GLU A 64 -18.22 -4.32 0.68
C GLU A 64 -16.75 -4.67 0.41
N ALA A 65 -15.90 -3.68 0.15
CA ALA A 65 -14.47 -3.90 -0.04
C ALA A 65 -13.77 -4.39 1.23
N LEU A 66 -14.18 -3.92 2.42
CA LEU A 66 -13.69 -4.43 3.70
C LEU A 66 -14.14 -5.87 3.93
N GLU A 67 -15.44 -6.14 3.76
CA GLU A 67 -16.00 -7.49 3.92
C GLU A 67 -15.31 -8.52 3.02
N PHE A 68 -14.95 -8.13 1.78
CA PHE A 68 -14.22 -9.01 0.87
C PHE A 68 -12.82 -9.39 1.35
N VAL A 69 -12.10 -8.49 2.04
CA VAL A 69 -10.72 -8.71 2.50
C VAL A 69 -10.66 -9.52 3.80
N GLU A 70 -11.75 -9.57 4.56
CA GLU A 70 -11.85 -10.29 5.83
C GLU A 70 -12.23 -11.78 5.67
N GLN A 71 -12.54 -12.23 4.45
CA GLN A 71 -12.86 -13.63 4.11
C GLN A 71 -11.60 -14.50 4.00
#